data_AF-A0A920NCQ7-F1
#
_entry.id   AF-A0A920NCQ7-F1
#
_cell.length_a   1.000
_cell.length_b   1.000
_cell.length_c   1.000
_cell.angle_alpha   90.00
_cell.angle_beta   90.00
_cell.angle_gamma   90.00
#
_symmetry.space_group_name_H-M   'P 1'
#
loop_
_entity.id
_entity.type
_entity.pdbx_description
1 polymer ?
#
loop_
_entity_poly.entity_id
_entity_poly.type
_entity_poly.pdbx_seq_one_letter_code
_entity_poly.pdbx_strand_id
1 'polypeptide(L)'
;MFWGAGGIIKGLVAPGCADFTRSKVDDLTEFVKSRGASGLISIGISGADESLSDLDMSHVRSNIQRFLTLDHVRRLTDKLNVVDGDLILLVAGDSKTTNASLGALRNLLGNELKLIDPNVMAFAFVTDFPLFDWNEQDEKWDASHHAFCMPKDGYEQYLKNDPER
;
A
#
# COMPACT_ATOMS: atom_id res chain seq x y z
N MET A 1 -15.11 -11.44 -22.81
CA MET A 1 -13.71 -11.04 -23.07
C MET A 1 -13.37 -9.91 -22.11
N PHE A 2 -12.98 -10.26 -20.87
CA PHE A 2 -12.73 -9.29 -19.80
C PHE A 2 -11.34 -8.67 -20.02
N TRP A 3 -11.32 -7.38 -20.34
CA TRP A 3 -10.10 -6.61 -20.48
C TRP A 3 -9.57 -6.26 -19.08
N GLY A 4 -8.40 -6.81 -18.74
CA GLY A 4 -7.46 -6.32 -17.72
C GLY A 4 -8.00 -6.19 -16.30
N ALA A 5 -7.69 -7.14 -15.43
CA ALA A 5 -7.76 -6.93 -13.98
C ALA A 5 -6.93 -5.68 -13.63
N GLY A 6 -7.61 -4.58 -13.29
CA GLY A 6 -7.00 -3.28 -13.04
C GLY A 6 -6.02 -3.37 -11.88
N GLY A 7 -4.72 -3.37 -12.18
CA GLY A 7 -3.67 -3.30 -11.18
C GLY A 7 -3.63 -1.93 -10.52
N ILE A 8 -3.31 -1.91 -9.23
CA ILE A 8 -3.07 -0.69 -8.47
C ILE A 8 -1.60 -0.59 -8.08
N ILE A 9 -1.13 0.64 -7.88
CA ILE A 9 0.15 0.93 -7.23
C ILE A 9 -0.16 1.74 -5.99
N LYS A 10 0.26 1.23 -4.83
CA LYS A 10 0.15 1.93 -3.55
C LYS A 10 1.47 1.88 -2.82
N GLY A 11 1.62 2.76 -1.84
CA GLY A 11 2.79 2.76 -1.01
C GLY A 11 2.62 3.55 0.26
N LEU A 12 3.65 3.50 1.08
CA LEU A 12 3.77 4.18 2.36
C LEU A 12 5.16 4.80 2.50
N VAL A 13 5.28 5.74 3.42
CA VAL A 13 6.55 6.35 3.81
C VAL A 13 6.97 5.76 5.15
N ALA A 14 8.20 5.23 5.21
CA ALA A 14 8.84 4.80 6.44
C ALA A 14 9.79 5.92 6.89
N PRO A 15 9.45 6.65 7.98
CA PRO A 15 10.15 7.87 8.34
C PRO A 15 11.57 7.56 8.83
N GLY A 16 12.55 8.35 8.41
CA GLY A 16 13.95 8.22 8.85
C GLY A 16 14.64 6.91 8.43
N CYS A 17 14.10 6.21 7.42
CA CYS A 17 14.56 4.88 7.01
C CYS A 17 15.36 4.86 5.69
N ALA A 18 15.73 6.01 5.12
CA ALA A 18 16.46 6.10 3.84
C ALA A 18 17.78 5.30 3.87
N ASP A 19 18.42 5.21 5.04
CA ASP A 19 19.70 4.53 5.24
C ASP A 19 19.56 3.03 5.51
N PHE A 20 18.35 2.46 5.40
CA PHE A 20 18.16 1.02 5.52
C PHE A 20 19.16 0.27 4.63
N THR A 21 19.81 -0.73 5.22
CA THR A 21 20.76 -1.55 4.49
C THR A 21 20.05 -2.32 3.38
N ARG A 22 20.79 -2.69 2.34
CA ARG A 22 20.22 -3.53 1.27
C ARG A 22 19.62 -4.81 1.82
N SER A 23 20.31 -5.44 2.79
CA SER A 23 19.80 -6.63 3.47
C SER A 23 18.45 -6.37 4.13
N LYS A 24 18.30 -5.25 4.85
CA LYS A 24 17.02 -4.90 5.48
C LYS A 24 15.91 -4.68 4.44
N VAL A 25 16.21 -4.03 3.32
CA VAL A 25 15.24 -3.87 2.22
C VAL A 25 14.89 -5.20 1.57
N ASP A 26 15.86 -6.11 1.41
CA ASP A 26 15.61 -7.46 0.90
C ASP A 26 14.72 -8.26 1.87
N ASP A 27 14.94 -8.14 3.19
CA ASP A 27 14.07 -8.74 4.21
C ASP A 27 12.63 -8.22 4.13
N LEU A 28 12.44 -6.89 3.96
CA LEU A 28 11.12 -6.29 3.75
C LEU A 28 10.47 -6.75 2.43
N THR A 29 11.29 -6.97 1.40
CA THR A 29 10.84 -7.49 0.11
C THR A 29 10.31 -8.91 0.24
N GLU A 30 11.05 -9.79 0.92
CA GLU A 30 10.60 -11.16 1.19
C GLU A 30 9.38 -11.19 2.12
N PHE A 31 9.31 -10.26 3.08
CA PHE A 31 8.14 -10.10 3.94
C PHE A 31 6.86 -9.81 3.15
N VAL A 32 6.87 -8.88 2.19
CA VAL A 32 5.67 -8.60 1.37
C VAL A 32 5.38 -9.74 0.37
N LYS A 33 6.42 -10.39 -0.17
CA LYS A 33 6.25 -11.54 -1.08
C LYS A 33 5.61 -12.74 -0.40
N SER A 34 5.95 -13.01 0.86
CA SER A 34 5.28 -14.06 1.64
C SER A 34 3.77 -13.82 1.83
N ARG A 35 3.28 -12.62 1.49
CA ARG A 35 1.87 -12.20 1.50
C ARG A 35 1.28 -12.02 0.11
N GLY A 36 1.92 -12.59 -0.91
CA GLY A 36 1.45 -12.64 -2.29
C GLY A 36 1.93 -11.48 -3.18
N ALA A 37 2.54 -10.43 -2.63
CA ALA A 37 3.06 -9.35 -3.46
C ALA A 37 4.17 -9.86 -4.39
N SER A 38 4.25 -9.35 -5.62
CA SER A 38 5.33 -9.78 -6.54
C SER A 38 6.70 -9.20 -6.16
N GLY A 39 6.74 -8.10 -5.41
CA GLY A 39 7.96 -7.47 -4.95
C GLY A 39 7.70 -6.16 -4.22
N LEU A 40 8.78 -5.48 -3.86
CA LEU A 40 8.78 -4.20 -3.16
C LEU A 40 9.67 -3.21 -3.91
N ILE A 41 9.14 -2.06 -4.26
CA ILE A 41 9.92 -0.93 -4.77
C ILE A 41 10.33 -0.09 -3.57
N SER A 42 11.61 0.25 -3.47
CA SER A 42 12.16 1.11 -2.42
C SER A 42 12.82 2.34 -3.02
N ILE A 43 12.54 3.52 -2.47
CA ILE A 43 13.12 4.80 -2.89
C ILE A 43 13.46 5.57 -1.62
N GLY A 44 14.74 5.60 -1.25
CA GLY A 44 15.25 6.40 -0.13
C GLY A 44 15.74 7.75 -0.61
N ILE A 45 15.42 8.80 0.15
CA ILE A 45 15.88 10.18 -0.08
C ILE A 45 16.82 10.55 1.07
N SER A 46 18.05 10.93 0.77
CA SER A 46 19.05 11.28 1.79
C SER A 46 20.05 12.31 1.26
N GLY A 47 20.41 13.28 2.08
CA GLY A 47 21.38 14.33 1.78
C GLY A 47 20.81 15.55 1.05
N ALA A 48 19.48 15.70 0.98
CA ALA A 48 18.83 16.90 0.47
C ALA A 48 18.49 17.88 1.60
N ASP A 49 18.13 19.12 1.27
CA ASP A 49 17.59 20.08 2.23
C ASP A 49 16.20 19.65 2.76
N GLU A 50 15.78 20.18 3.91
CA GLU A 50 14.48 19.84 4.53
C GLU A 50 13.27 20.09 3.61
N SER A 51 13.39 21.04 2.68
CA SER A 51 12.34 21.39 1.71
C SER A 51 12.43 20.61 0.40
N LEU A 52 13.43 19.72 0.26
CA LEU A 52 13.81 19.02 -0.97
C LEU A 52 14.03 19.95 -2.17
N SER A 53 14.36 21.23 -1.95
CA SER A 53 14.45 22.23 -3.03
C SER A 53 15.66 22.01 -3.92
N ASP A 54 16.72 21.45 -3.35
CA ASP A 54 17.95 21.01 -4.00
C ASP A 54 17.94 19.53 -4.43
N LEU A 55 16.78 18.85 -4.36
CA LEU A 55 16.68 17.44 -4.69
C LEU A 55 17.19 17.14 -6.10
N ASP A 56 18.15 16.22 -6.16
CA ASP A 56 18.73 15.65 -7.36
C ASP A 56 18.75 14.11 -7.31
N MET A 57 19.25 13.46 -8.37
CA MET A 57 19.33 12.00 -8.42
C MET A 57 20.47 11.40 -7.58
N SER A 58 21.43 12.21 -7.11
CA SER A 58 22.50 11.76 -6.21
C SER A 58 21.97 11.51 -4.79
N HIS A 59 20.90 12.22 -4.40
CA HIS A 59 20.18 12.03 -3.13
C HIS A 59 19.25 10.81 -3.15
N VAL A 60 19.09 10.13 -4.29
CA VAL A 60 18.10 9.06 -4.48
C VAL A 60 18.77 7.69 -4.51
N ARG A 61 18.37 6.82 -3.58
CA ARG A 61 18.76 5.41 -3.57
C ARG A 61 17.56 4.51 -3.82
N SER A 62 17.58 3.71 -4.88
CA SER A 62 16.44 2.84 -5.22
C SER A 62 16.85 1.55 -5.91
N ASN A 63 16.08 0.48 -5.68
CA ASN A 63 16.22 -0.78 -6.43
C ASN A 63 15.71 -0.68 -7.89
N ILE A 64 15.02 0.41 -8.25
CA ILE A 64 14.57 0.70 -9.63
C ILE A 64 15.19 1.99 -10.18
N GLN A 65 16.33 2.44 -9.65
CA GLN A 65 16.94 3.74 -9.97
C GLN A 65 17.11 4.00 -11.47
N ARG A 66 17.35 2.97 -12.29
CA ARG A 66 17.48 3.08 -13.75
C ARG A 66 16.18 3.49 -14.48
N PHE A 67 15.03 3.32 -13.82
CA PHE A 67 13.70 3.62 -14.36
C PHE A 67 13.11 4.91 -13.75
N LEU A 68 13.79 5.49 -12.76
CA LEU A 68 13.36 6.74 -12.12
C LEU A 68 13.98 7.93 -12.83
N THR A 69 13.16 8.95 -13.03
CA THR A 69 13.61 10.29 -13.40
C THR A 69 13.45 11.20 -12.19
N LEU A 70 14.17 12.32 -12.18
CA LEU A 70 14.03 13.30 -11.10
C LEU A 70 12.58 13.81 -10.99
N ASP A 71 11.87 13.96 -12.11
CA ASP A 71 10.45 14.36 -12.12
C ASP A 71 9.55 13.31 -11.45
N HIS A 72 9.79 12.02 -11.68
CA HIS A 72 9.06 10.95 -10.99
C HIS A 72 9.27 11.03 -9.47
N VAL A 73 10.52 11.22 -9.03
CA VAL A 73 10.86 11.30 -7.62
C VAL A 73 10.20 12.52 -6.98
N ARG A 74 10.33 13.71 -7.59
CA ARG A 74 9.70 14.95 -7.10
C ARG A 74 8.19 14.81 -6.94
N ARG A 75 7.50 14.25 -7.94
CA ARG A 75 6.06 14.01 -7.85
C ARG A 75 5.68 13.06 -6.72
N LEU A 76 6.51 12.04 -6.45
CA LEU A 76 6.28 11.10 -5.36
C LEU A 76 6.53 11.75 -4.01
N THR A 77 7.64 12.48 -3.85
CA THR A 77 7.98 13.17 -2.60
C THR A 77 6.92 14.20 -2.24
N ASP A 78 6.46 15.00 -3.21
CA ASP A 78 5.41 16.00 -3.02
C ASP A 78 4.09 15.36 -2.61
N LYS A 79 3.68 14.29 -3.31
CA LYS A 79 2.39 13.62 -3.05
C LYS A 79 2.35 12.91 -1.70
N LEU A 80 3.50 12.41 -1.24
CA LEU A 80 3.62 11.62 -0.01
C LEU A 80 4.13 12.44 1.18
N ASN A 81 4.40 13.74 1.00
CA ASN A 81 5.00 14.63 1.99
C ASN A 81 6.29 14.06 2.60
N VAL A 82 7.18 13.59 1.73
CA VAL A 82 8.46 12.97 2.09
C VAL A 82 9.44 14.07 2.49
N VAL A 83 10.24 13.81 3.52
CA VAL A 83 11.35 14.68 3.93
C VAL A 83 12.69 13.98 3.76
N ASP A 84 13.80 14.71 3.90
CA ASP A 84 15.13 14.10 3.91
C ASP A 84 15.24 13.00 4.98
N GLY A 85 15.86 11.88 4.62
CA GLY A 85 15.99 10.70 5.48
C GLY A 85 14.85 9.68 5.38
N ASP A 86 13.80 9.94 4.61
CA ASP A 86 12.66 9.03 4.48
C ASP A 86 12.83 7.94 3.41
N LEU A 87 12.14 6.82 3.61
CA LEU A 87 12.08 5.70 2.67
C LEU A 87 10.65 5.50 2.15
N ILE A 88 10.47 5.66 0.85
CA ILE A 88 9.22 5.34 0.15
C ILE A 88 9.21 3.85 -0.21
N LEU A 89 8.12 3.16 0.13
CA LEU A 89 7.92 1.73 -0.13
C LEU A 89 6.64 1.54 -0.95
N LEU A 90 6.76 0.99 -2.15
CA LEU A 90 5.62 0.78 -3.07
C LEU A 90 5.43 -0.70 -3.42
N VAL A 91 4.17 -1.10 -3.55
CA VAL A 91 3.76 -2.41 -4.08
C VAL A 91 2.80 -2.17 -5.25
N ALA A 92 2.98 -2.95 -6.31
CA ALA A 92 2.14 -2.94 -7.50
C ALA A 92 1.56 -4.34 -7.73
N GLY A 93 0.26 -4.43 -8.01
CA GLY A 93 -0.43 -5.71 -8.21
C GLY A 93 -1.94 -5.55 -8.19
N ASP A 94 -2.67 -6.65 -7.98
CA ASP A 94 -4.11 -6.59 -7.74
C ASP A 94 -4.41 -5.87 -6.41
N SER A 95 -5.64 -5.36 -6.28
CA SER A 95 -6.03 -4.55 -5.12
C SER A 95 -5.96 -5.31 -3.79
N LYS A 96 -6.41 -6.57 -3.77
CA LYS A 96 -6.51 -7.38 -2.55
C LYS A 96 -5.13 -7.67 -1.98
N THR A 97 -4.23 -8.20 -2.81
CA THR A 97 -2.85 -8.52 -2.42
C THR A 97 -2.05 -7.27 -2.08
N THR A 98 -2.19 -6.20 -2.86
CA THR A 98 -1.46 -4.94 -2.62
C THR A 98 -1.87 -4.32 -1.29
N ASN A 99 -3.16 -4.22 -1.00
CA ASN A 99 -3.65 -3.65 0.26
C ASN A 99 -3.25 -4.52 1.47
N ALA A 100 -3.37 -5.85 1.37
CA ALA A 100 -3.05 -6.76 2.45
C ALA A 100 -1.54 -6.75 2.79
N SER A 101 -0.68 -6.81 1.77
CA SER A 101 0.77 -6.79 1.94
C SER A 101 1.27 -5.46 2.52
N LEU A 102 0.79 -4.31 2.01
CA LEU A 102 1.15 -3.00 2.55
C LEU A 102 0.59 -2.76 3.96
N GLY A 103 -0.62 -3.22 4.25
CA GLY A 103 -1.21 -3.13 5.58
C GLY A 103 -0.37 -3.88 6.63
N ALA A 104 0.09 -5.09 6.29
CA ALA A 104 0.99 -5.86 7.13
C ALA A 104 2.37 -5.20 7.28
N LEU A 105 2.94 -4.67 6.18
CA LEU A 105 4.22 -3.98 6.21
C LEU A 105 4.17 -2.73 7.07
N ARG A 106 3.10 -1.94 6.96
CA ARG A 106 2.84 -0.77 7.82
C ARG A 106 2.83 -1.15 9.29
N ASN A 107 2.15 -2.24 9.66
CA ASN A 107 2.11 -2.72 11.04
C ASN A 107 3.48 -3.19 11.53
N LEU A 108 4.24 -3.90 10.68
CA LEU A 108 5.61 -4.31 11.00
C LEU A 108 6.49 -3.10 11.31
N LEU A 109 6.56 -2.13 10.39
CA LEU A 109 7.37 -0.93 10.54
C LEU A 109 6.89 -0.06 11.72
N GLY A 110 5.58 0.05 11.94
CA GLY A 110 5.04 0.78 13.08
C GLY A 110 5.53 0.22 14.43
N ASN A 111 5.69 -1.10 14.54
CA ASN A 111 6.26 -1.73 15.72
C ASN A 111 7.79 -1.56 15.78
N GLU A 112 8.52 -1.83 14.70
CA GLU A 112 9.99 -1.74 14.66
C GLU A 112 10.49 -0.31 14.93
N LEU A 113 9.81 0.69 14.38
CA LEU A 113 10.11 2.11 14.51
C LEU A 113 9.46 2.74 15.75
N LYS A 114 8.72 1.95 16.55
CA LYS A 114 8.03 2.40 17.77
C LYS A 114 7.09 3.60 17.54
N LEU A 115 6.40 3.62 16.40
CA LEU A 115 5.45 4.68 16.03
C LEU A 115 4.07 4.48 16.67
N ILE A 116 3.82 3.32 17.27
CA ILE A 116 2.56 2.98 17.92
C ILE A 116 2.66 3.36 19.41
N ASP A 117 1.93 4.39 19.84
CA ASP A 117 1.84 4.77 21.25
C ASP A 117 0.97 3.76 22.03
N PRO A 118 1.52 3.00 22.99
CA PRO A 118 0.77 1.99 23.73
C PRO A 118 -0.29 2.57 24.68
N ASN A 119 -0.27 3.89 24.92
CA ASN A 119 -1.22 4.56 25.83
C ASN A 119 -2.41 5.17 25.10
N VAL A 120 -2.39 5.17 23.76
CA VAL A 120 -3.46 5.77 22.95
C VAL A 120 -4.40 4.67 22.45
N MET A 121 -5.69 4.84 22.73
CA MET A 121 -6.75 4.07 22.09
C MET A 121 -7.40 4.90 20.99
N ALA A 122 -7.23 4.49 19.74
CA ALA A 122 -7.86 5.10 18.58
C ALA A 122 -9.05 4.23 18.11
N PHE A 123 -10.26 4.77 18.23
CA PHE A 123 -11.49 4.10 17.80
C PHE A 123 -11.95 4.63 16.44
N ALA A 124 -12.40 3.73 15.57
CA ALA A 124 -13.01 4.07 14.30
C ALA A 124 -14.13 3.07 13.98
N PHE A 125 -15.17 3.54 13.30
CA PHE A 125 -16.18 2.68 12.71
C PHE A 125 -15.87 2.51 11.22
N VAL A 126 -15.76 1.27 10.79
CA VAL A 126 -15.76 0.93 9.37
C VAL A 126 -17.20 0.57 9.02
N THR A 127 -17.79 1.32 8.09
CA THR A 127 -19.17 1.14 7.62
C THR A 127 -19.15 0.88 6.12
N ASP A 128 -20.31 0.57 5.53
CA ASP A 128 -20.45 0.35 4.09
C ASP A 128 -19.55 -0.78 3.57
N PHE A 129 -19.50 -1.89 4.31
CA PHE A 129 -18.90 -3.12 3.79
C PHE A 129 -19.68 -3.63 2.57
N PRO A 130 -19.00 -4.24 1.59
CA PRO A 130 -19.69 -4.95 0.52
C PRO A 130 -20.58 -6.05 1.10
N LEU A 131 -21.70 -6.32 0.45
CA LEU A 131 -22.63 -7.36 0.89
C LEU A 131 -22.15 -8.76 0.49
N PHE A 132 -21.49 -8.85 -0.65
CA PHE A 132 -20.92 -10.07 -1.20
C PHE A 132 -19.46 -9.87 -1.61
N ASP A 133 -18.68 -10.94 -1.45
CA ASP A 133 -17.32 -11.04 -1.97
C ASP A 133 -17.28 -12.10 -3.06
N TRP A 134 -16.54 -11.83 -4.14
CA TRP A 134 -16.29 -12.84 -5.17
C TRP A 134 -15.29 -13.87 -4.64
N ASN A 135 -15.72 -15.12 -4.64
CA ASN A 135 -14.87 -16.26 -4.34
C ASN A 135 -14.26 -16.79 -5.65
N GLU A 136 -12.98 -16.49 -5.86
CA GLU A 136 -12.24 -16.93 -7.04
C GLU A 136 -12.06 -18.46 -7.14
N GLN A 137 -12.13 -19.19 -6.02
CA GLN A 137 -11.94 -20.66 -6.03
C GLN A 137 -13.20 -21.39 -6.48
N ASP A 138 -14.36 -20.95 -5.98
CA ASP A 138 -15.66 -21.56 -6.26
C ASP A 138 -16.40 -20.87 -7.42
N GLU A 139 -15.83 -19.79 -7.98
CA GLU A 139 -16.41 -18.95 -9.02
C GLU A 139 -17.86 -18.50 -8.70
N LYS A 140 -18.08 -18.06 -7.46
CA LYS A 140 -19.39 -17.61 -6.97
C LYS A 140 -19.28 -16.41 -6.01
N TRP A 141 -20.41 -15.77 -5.77
CA TRP A 141 -20.53 -14.75 -4.73
C TRP A 141 -20.84 -15.40 -3.37
N ASP A 142 -20.03 -15.09 -2.37
CA ASP A 142 -20.27 -15.46 -0.97
C ASP A 142 -20.67 -14.21 -0.16
N ALA A 143 -21.50 -14.39 0.87
CA ALA A 143 -21.85 -13.27 1.75
C ALA A 143 -20.61 -12.81 2.55
N SER A 144 -20.29 -11.52 2.53
CA SER A 144 -19.08 -10.97 3.17
C SER A 144 -19.08 -11.09 4.70
N HIS A 145 -20.25 -11.15 5.32
CA HIS A 145 -20.41 -11.28 6.77
C HIS A 145 -21.38 -12.40 7.14
N HIS A 146 -22.66 -12.23 6.80
CA HIS A 146 -23.68 -13.27 6.95
C HIS A 146 -24.80 -13.06 5.92
N ALA A 147 -25.46 -14.15 5.50
CA ALA A 147 -26.45 -14.12 4.41
C ALA A 147 -27.70 -13.26 4.69
N PHE A 148 -27.93 -12.85 5.94
CA PHE A 148 -29.06 -12.01 6.36
C PHE A 148 -28.70 -10.52 6.53
N CYS A 149 -27.53 -10.07 6.07
CA CYS A 149 -27.19 -8.65 6.09
C CYS A 149 -28.14 -7.92 5.13
N MET A 150 -28.78 -6.85 5.62
CA MET A 150 -29.68 -6.05 4.79
C MET A 150 -28.82 -5.22 3.80
N PRO A 151 -29.18 -5.16 2.51
CA PRO A 151 -28.54 -4.23 1.60
C PRO A 151 -28.76 -2.79 2.07
N LYS A 152 -27.85 -1.90 1.65
CA LYS A 152 -28.05 -0.46 1.84
C LYS A 152 -29.29 0.00 1.08
N ASP A 153 -30.03 0.95 1.64
CA ASP A 153 -31.24 1.51 1.01
C ASP A 153 -30.94 1.96 -0.43
N GLY A 154 -31.73 1.47 -1.39
CA GLY A 154 -31.58 1.78 -2.82
C GLY A 154 -30.61 0.88 -3.59
N TYR A 155 -29.97 -0.09 -2.94
CA TYR A 155 -29.05 -1.04 -3.57
C TYR A 155 -29.71 -2.39 -3.93
N GLU A 156 -31.01 -2.56 -3.66
CA GLU A 156 -31.75 -3.81 -3.91
C GLU A 156 -31.71 -4.22 -5.40
N GLN A 157 -31.64 -3.24 -6.29
CA GLN A 157 -31.53 -3.44 -7.74
C GLN A 157 -30.21 -4.09 -8.18
N TYR A 158 -29.14 -3.94 -7.40
CA TYR A 158 -27.80 -4.45 -7.75
C TYR A 158 -27.63 -5.93 -7.36
N LEU A 159 -28.42 -6.44 -6.41
CA LEU A 159 -28.31 -7.79 -5.88
C LEU A 159 -28.27 -8.92 -6.93
N LYS A 160 -28.95 -8.75 -8.06
CA LYS A 160 -29.04 -9.78 -9.10
C LYS A 160 -27.97 -9.66 -10.19
N ASN A 161 -27.58 -8.43 -10.53
CA ASN A 161 -26.86 -8.15 -11.77
C ASN A 161 -25.48 -7.53 -11.54
N ASP A 162 -25.23 -6.98 -10.36
CA ASP A 162 -24.00 -6.27 -10.01
C ASP A 162 -23.72 -6.35 -8.48
N PRO A 163 -23.57 -7.55 -7.91
CA PRO A 163 -23.53 -7.77 -6.46
C PRO A 163 -22.24 -7.25 -5.77
N GLU A 164 -21.24 -6.78 -6.52
CA GLU A 164 -20.01 -6.16 -6.00
C GLU A 164 -20.17 -4.69 -5.57
N ARG A 165 -21.30 -4.07 -5.92
CA ARG A 165 -21.56 -2.65 -5.66
C ARG A 165 -21.97 -2.31 -4.23
#